data_AF-A0A399S3Y5-F1
#
_entry.id   AF-A0A399S3Y5-F1
#
_cell.length_a   1.000
_cell.length_b   1.000
_cell.length_c   1.000
_cell.angle_alpha   90.00
_cell.angle_beta   90.00
_cell.angle_gamma   90.00
#
_symmetry.space_group_name_H-M   'P 1'
#
loop_
_entity.id
_entity.type
_entity.pdbx_description
1 polymer ?
#
loop_
_entity_poly.entity_id
_entity_poly.type
_entity_poly.pdbx_seq_one_letter_code
_entity_poly.pdbx_strand_id
1 'polypeptide(L)' 'MKDKWRYLRRKINCKALSQKLTEGEDFYFNEQGRMVLTAKYLSERGWCCENGCRHCPYGFHEKVKQAASKPGKV' A
#
# COMPACT_ATOMS: atom_id res chain seq x y z
N MET A 1 29.83 -37.76 -7.11
CA MET A 1 29.40 -36.45 -7.65
C MET A 1 28.00 -36.12 -7.13
N LYS A 2 27.93 -35.85 -5.83
CA LYS A 2 26.79 -35.24 -5.13
C LYS A 2 27.27 -33.82 -4.77
N ASP A 3 26.42 -32.92 -4.32
CA ASP A 3 26.82 -31.58 -3.81
C ASP A 3 26.89 -30.39 -4.78
N LYS A 4 25.91 -30.26 -5.69
CA LYS A 4 25.65 -28.96 -6.38
C LYS A 4 24.26 -28.38 -6.12
N TRP A 5 23.61 -28.80 -5.03
CA TRP A 5 22.30 -28.26 -4.57
C TRP A 5 22.35 -27.62 -3.17
N ARG A 6 23.54 -27.42 -2.59
CA ARG A 6 23.71 -26.79 -1.27
C ARG A 6 23.94 -25.27 -1.28
N TYR A 7 24.06 -24.62 -2.45
CA TYR A 7 24.48 -23.21 -2.55
C TYR A 7 23.36 -22.20 -2.91
N LEU A 8 22.14 -22.66 -3.23
CA LEU A 8 21.01 -21.77 -3.55
C LEU A 8 19.89 -21.76 -2.49
N ARG A 9 20.16 -22.24 -1.27
CA ARG A 9 19.29 -22.02 -0.11
C ARG A 9 19.67 -20.73 0.62
N ARG A 10 19.93 -19.66 -0.13
CA ARG A 10 20.22 -18.32 0.40
C ARG A 10 18.90 -17.69 0.82
N LYS A 11 18.48 -17.97 2.06
CA LYS A 11 17.52 -17.22 2.90
C LYS A 11 16.57 -16.31 2.11
N ILE A 12 15.62 -16.90 1.37
CA ILE A 12 14.40 -16.16 1.05
C ILE A 12 13.72 -15.99 2.41
N ASN A 13 13.79 -14.78 2.96
CA ASN A 13 13.10 -14.42 4.18
C ASN A 13 11.61 -14.31 3.84
N CYS A 14 10.94 -15.46 3.77
CA CYS A 14 9.51 -15.57 3.46
C CYS A 14 8.60 -14.91 4.53
N LYS A 15 9.16 -14.22 5.54
CA LYS A 15 8.41 -13.49 6.59
C LYS A 15 7.60 -12.29 6.07
N ALA A 16 7.79 -11.86 4.82
CA ALA A 16 7.17 -10.64 4.31
C ALA A 16 5.70 -10.79 3.81
N LEU A 17 5.06 -11.94 3.98
CA LEU A 17 3.76 -12.22 3.32
C LEU A 17 2.53 -12.19 4.25
N SER A 18 2.66 -11.83 5.52
CA SER A 18 1.51 -11.71 6.42
C SER A 18 1.72 -10.59 7.43
N GLN A 19 1.56 -9.34 6.98
CA GLN A 19 1.34 -8.25 7.93
C GLN A 19 -0.15 -8.27 8.33
N LYS A 20 -0.40 -8.48 9.61
CA LYS A 20 -1.75 -8.38 10.19
C LYS A 20 -2.08 -6.89 10.30
N LEU A 21 -3.13 -6.47 9.60
CA LEU A 21 -3.67 -5.12 9.71
C LEU A 21 -4.38 -4.95 11.06
N THR A 22 -4.10 -3.84 11.74
CA THR A 22 -4.72 -3.49 13.02
C THR A 22 -5.73 -2.35 12.79
N GLU A 23 -6.99 -2.60 13.13
CA GLU A 23 -8.03 -1.57 13.11
C GLU A 23 -7.72 -0.47 14.14
N GLY A 24 -7.85 0.79 13.74
CA GLY A 24 -7.48 1.97 14.52
C GLY A 24 -6.05 2.46 14.27
N GLU A 25 -5.12 1.59 13.86
CA GLU A 25 -3.75 1.97 13.52
C GLU A 25 -3.51 2.01 12.01
N ASP A 26 -3.82 0.92 11.31
CA ASP A 26 -3.55 0.77 9.88
C ASP A 26 -4.73 1.20 9.02
N PHE A 27 -5.94 0.99 9.53
CA PHE A 27 -7.18 1.35 8.86
C PHE A 27 -8.31 1.60 9.87
N TYR A 28 -9.36 2.27 9.43
CA TYR A 28 -10.63 2.39 10.16
C TYR A 28 -11.80 2.35 9.18
N PHE A 29 -13.00 2.04 9.67
CA PHE A 29 -14.22 2.18 8.88
C PHE A 29 -14.83 3.57 9.08
N ASN A 30 -15.16 4.24 7.98
CA ASN A 30 -15.88 5.50 8.05
C ASN A 30 -17.40 5.26 8.23
N GLU A 31 -18.18 6.33 8.42
CA GLU A 31 -19.65 6.28 8.57
C GLU A 31 -20.36 5.64 7.37
N GLN A 32 -19.71 5.60 6.21
CA GLN A 32 -20.23 4.96 4.99
C GLN A 32 -19.89 3.47 4.91
N GLY A 33 -19.30 2.89 5.96
CA GLY A 33 -18.85 1.50 5.99
C GLY A 33 -17.65 1.21 5.09
N ARG A 34 -16.90 2.23 4.65
CA ARG A 34 -15.73 2.08 3.78
C ARG A 34 -14.47 1.97 4.62
N MET A 35 -13.60 1.04 4.25
CA MET A 35 -12.25 0.91 4.82
C MET A 35 -11.38 2.08 4.35
N VAL A 36 -10.86 2.85 5.29
CA VAL A 36 -9.94 3.96 5.06
C VAL A 36 -8.60 3.62 5.68
N LEU A 37 -7.56 3.53 4.83
CA LEU A 37 -6.19 3.30 5.27
C LEU A 37 -5.60 4.58 5.88
N THR A 38 -4.82 4.43 6.95
CA THR A 38 -4.15 5.53 7.62
C THR A 38 -2.85 5.91 6.89
N ALA A 39 -2.35 7.12 7.17
CA ALA A 39 -1.07 7.58 6.63
C ALA A 39 0.11 6.70 7.09
N LYS A 40 0.03 6.14 8.30
CA LYS A 40 1.04 5.23 8.88
C LYS A 40 1.19 4.00 8.00
N TYR A 41 0.10 3.27 7.78
CA TYR A 41 0.10 2.07 6.95
C TYR A 41 0.57 2.35 5.52
N LEU A 42 0.08 3.45 4.91
CA LEU A 42 0.47 3.82 3.56
C LEU A 42 1.97 4.13 3.42
N SER A 43 2.59 4.66 4.48
CA SER A 43 4.04 4.93 4.53
C SER A 43 4.84 3.65 4.73
N GLU A 44 4.40 2.77 5.65
CA GLU A 44 5.06 1.50 5.95
C GLU A 44 5.01 0.50 4.79
N ARG A 45 3.94 0.54 3.97
CA ARG A 45 3.82 -0.26 2.74
C ARG A 45 4.95 0.01 1.75
N GLY A 46 5.54 1.21 1.78
CA GLY A 46 6.73 1.55 1.00
C GLY A 46 6.52 1.79 -0.50
N TRP A 47 5.27 1.86 -0.99
CA TRP A 47 4.98 2.20 -2.39
C TRP A 47 3.64 2.93 -2.56
N CYS A 48 3.59 3.89 -3.49
CA CYS A 48 2.38 4.64 -3.85
C CYS A 48 1.59 3.92 -4.96
N CYS A 49 0.28 3.77 -4.80
CA CYS A 49 -0.59 3.19 -5.85
C CYS A 49 -1.28 4.24 -6.72
N GLU A 50 -1.02 5.53 -6.51
CA GLU A 50 -1.55 6.63 -7.33
C GLU A 50 -3.09 6.74 -7.37
N ASN A 51 -3.81 6.04 -6.49
CA ASN A 51 -5.28 6.09 -6.41
C ASN A 51 -5.84 7.38 -5.78
N GLY A 52 -4.97 8.32 -5.37
CA GLY A 52 -5.41 9.57 -4.75
C GLY A 52 -6.08 9.37 -3.39
N CYS A 53 -5.49 8.57 -2.49
CA CYS A 53 -6.03 8.35 -1.14
C CYS A 53 -6.03 9.64 -0.30
N ARG A 54 -7.02 9.80 0.59
CA ARG A 54 -7.16 10.98 1.46
C ARG A 54 -5.97 11.23 2.38
N HIS A 55 -5.34 10.16 2.87
CA HIS A 55 -4.17 10.21 3.76
C HIS A 55 -2.86 9.88 3.04
N CYS A 56 -2.77 10.19 1.73
CA CYS A 56 -1.60 9.88 0.93
C CYS A 56 -0.35 10.62 1.45
N PRO A 57 0.68 9.91 1.94
CA PRO A 57 1.92 10.55 2.41
C PRO A 57 2.74 11.17 1.26
N TYR A 58 2.45 10.78 0.02
CA TYR A 58 3.18 11.21 -1.18
C TYR A 58 2.52 12.40 -1.91
N GLY A 59 1.44 12.98 -1.38
CA GLY A 59 0.80 14.16 -1.97
C GLY A 59 0.05 13.92 -3.29
N PHE A 60 -0.24 12.66 -3.66
CA PHE A 60 -0.90 12.34 -4.94
C PHE A 60 -2.41 12.70 -4.97
N HIS A 61 -3.00 12.93 -3.80
CA HIS A 61 -4.42 13.29 -3.65
C HIS A 61 -4.82 14.52 -4.47
N GLU A 62 -3.99 15.58 -4.43
CA GLU A 62 -4.30 16.82 -5.14
C GLU A 62 -4.19 16.66 -6.66
N LYS A 63 -3.24 15.84 -7.14
CA LYS A 63 -3.11 15.52 -8.57
C LYS A 63 -4.35 14.82 -9.11
N VAL A 64 -4.90 13.87 -8.35
CA VAL A 64 -6.12 13.14 -8.73
C VAL A 64 -7.34 14.06 -8.71
N LYS A 65 -7.48 14.92 -7.71
CA LYS A 65 -8.55 15.92 -7.68
C LYS A 65 -8.53 16.82 -8.90
N GLN A 66 -7.35 17.32 -9.28
CA GLN A 66 -7.18 18.18 -10.46
C GLN A 66 -7.56 17.42 -11.74
N ALA A 67 -7.16 16.15 -11.86
CA ALA A 67 -7.54 15.32 -13.00
C ALA A 67 -9.06 15.08 -13.07
N ALA A 68 -9.72 14.84 -11.94
CA ALA A 68 -11.17 14.63 -11.87
C ALA A 68 -11.98 15.92 -12.13
N SER A 69 -11.44 17.08 -11.76
CA SER A 69 -12.10 18.38 -11.92
C SER A 69 -12.12 18.92 -13.35
N LYS A 70 -11.37 18.31 -14.29
CA LYS A 70 -11.40 18.72 -15.70
C LYS A 70 -12.62 18.12 -16.39
N PRO A 71 -13.62 18.93 -16.81
CA PRO A 71 -14.70 18.41 -17.62
C PRO A 71 -14.14 18.03 -19.00
N GLY A 72 -14.29 16.77 -19.40
CA GLY A 72 -14.03 16.33 -20.77
C GLY A 72 -12.64 15.73 -21.04
N LYS A 73 -12.45 14.47 -20.65
CA LYS A 73 -11.51 13.57 -21.34
C LYS A 73 -12.31 12.41 -21.91
N VAL A 74 -12.86 12.63 -23.10
CA VAL A 74 -13.18 11.55 -24.06
C VAL A 74 -11.87 11.08 -24.67
#